data_AF-A0A2J6I886-F1
#
_entry.id   AF-A0A2J6I886-F1
#
_cell.length_a   1.000
_cell.length_b   1.000
_cell.length_c   1.000
_cell.angle_alpha   90.00
_cell.angle_beta   90.00
_cell.angle_gamma   90.00
#
_symmetry.space_group_name_H-M   'P 1'
#
loop_
_entity.id
_entity.type
_entity.pdbx_description
1 polymer ?
#
loop_
_entity_poly.entity_id
_entity_poly.type
_entity_poly.pdbx_seq_one_letter_code
_entity_poly.pdbx_strand_id
1 'polypeptide(L)'
;MNNIIIKNIVRFLFLVAIQIFILNQMHFFGYLTPFIYILFIIILPFQTNKLLVLLLAFATGLTIDIFGDTPGLHTSATVFMAFVRPALLSGLFGKLDFGQNEEPGIKKLGFGGFLRYVIVLVIIHHFSLFLLETLDFNRFFDILKTTFLTSLLSISLIYIYIFLFTRNK
;
A
#
# COMPACT_ATOMS: atom_id res chain seq x y z
N MET A 1 24.66 -2.64 -1.38
CA MET A 1 23.54 -2.46 -2.33
C MET A 1 22.79 -3.77 -2.61
N ASN A 2 23.45 -4.90 -2.92
CA ASN A 2 22.78 -6.19 -3.17
C ASN A 2 21.80 -6.63 -2.06
N ASN A 3 22.16 -6.46 -0.79
CA ASN A 3 21.29 -6.87 0.31
C ASN A 3 19.95 -6.10 0.35
N ILE A 4 19.91 -4.86 -0.13
CA ILE A 4 18.68 -4.04 -0.15
C ILE A 4 17.74 -4.50 -1.27
N ILE A 5 18.30 -4.76 -2.45
CA ILE A 5 17.55 -5.27 -3.61
C ILE A 5 16.95 -6.64 -3.27
N ILE A 6 17.75 -7.56 -2.74
CA ILE A 6 17.29 -8.89 -2.32
C ILE A 6 16.17 -8.77 -1.26
N LYS A 7 16.36 -7.91 -0.25
CA LYS A 7 15.35 -7.65 0.78
C LYS A 7 14.03 -7.16 0.19
N ASN A 8 14.05 -6.24 -0.78
CA ASN A 8 12.84 -5.72 -1.41
C ASN A 8 12.18 -6.74 -2.34
N ILE A 9 12.96 -7.57 -3.04
CA ILE A 9 12.41 -8.68 -3.84
C ILE A 9 11.70 -9.68 -2.93
N VAL A 10 12.35 -10.12 -1.84
CA VAL A 10 11.73 -11.06 -0.89
C VAL A 10 10.46 -10.47 -0.28
N ARG A 11 10.48 -9.18 0.10
CA ARG A 11 9.28 -8.49 0.61
C ARG A 11 8.16 -8.41 -0.41
N PHE A 12 8.47 -8.08 -1.66
CA PHE A 12 7.51 -8.05 -2.76
C PHE A 12 6.85 -9.42 -2.92
N LEU A 13 7.66 -10.47 -3.11
CA LEU A 13 7.15 -11.83 -3.29
C LEU A 13 6.31 -12.29 -2.09
N PHE A 14 6.74 -12.01 -0.87
CA PHE A 14 6.01 -12.38 0.34
C PHE A 14 4.65 -11.68 0.44
N LEU A 15 4.60 -10.36 0.24
CA LEU A 15 3.37 -9.59 0.35
C LEU A 15 2.37 -9.95 -0.77
N VAL A 16 2.87 -10.15 -2.00
CA VAL A 16 2.06 -10.56 -3.14
C VAL A 16 1.54 -11.99 -2.97
N ALA A 17 2.37 -12.93 -2.50
CA ALA A 17 1.95 -14.31 -2.24
C ALA A 17 0.86 -14.36 -1.16
N ILE A 18 1.02 -13.63 -0.06
CA ILE A 18 -0.02 -13.54 0.97
C ILE A 18 -1.30 -12.94 0.41
N GLN A 19 -1.20 -11.89 -0.41
CA GLN A 19 -2.38 -11.29 -1.02
C GLN A 19 -3.13 -12.32 -1.88
N ILE A 20 -2.44 -12.97 -2.80
CA ILE A 20 -3.06 -13.86 -3.80
C ILE A 20 -3.58 -15.14 -3.15
N PHE A 21 -2.75 -15.84 -2.38
CA PHE A 21 -3.09 -17.19 -1.92
C PHE A 21 -3.92 -17.22 -0.64
N ILE A 22 -3.89 -16.14 0.16
CA ILE A 22 -4.53 -16.10 1.47
C ILE A 22 -5.64 -15.04 1.49
N LEU A 23 -5.28 -13.77 1.29
CA LEU A 23 -6.23 -12.67 1.52
C LEU A 23 -7.32 -12.60 0.44
N ASN A 24 -7.01 -12.87 -0.82
CA ASN A 24 -8.02 -12.89 -1.89
C ASN A 24 -9.09 -13.98 -1.67
N GLN A 25 -8.78 -15.02 -0.89
CA GLN A 25 -9.73 -16.07 -0.51
C GLN A 25 -10.52 -15.72 0.76
N MET A 26 -10.16 -14.64 1.46
CA MET A 26 -10.83 -14.20 2.69
C MET A 26 -11.84 -13.09 2.40
N HIS A 27 -13.12 -13.42 2.47
CA HIS A 27 -14.20 -12.44 2.42
C HIS A 27 -14.72 -12.15 3.83
N PHE A 28 -14.16 -11.14 4.48
CA PHE A 28 -14.66 -10.68 5.77
C PHE A 28 -16.06 -10.09 5.58
N PHE A 29 -17.00 -10.48 6.44
CA PHE A 29 -18.40 -10.04 6.38
C PHE A 29 -19.07 -10.28 5.01
N GLY A 30 -18.53 -11.20 4.20
CA GLY A 30 -19.06 -11.57 2.89
C GLY A 30 -18.66 -10.68 1.71
N TYR A 31 -17.93 -9.57 1.93
CA TYR A 31 -17.56 -8.65 0.84
C TYR A 31 -16.29 -7.81 1.08
N LEU A 32 -15.67 -7.87 2.27
CA LEU A 32 -14.49 -7.07 2.60
C LEU A 32 -13.23 -7.90 2.45
N THR A 33 -12.35 -7.49 1.54
CA THR A 33 -11.04 -8.12 1.33
C THR A 33 -9.93 -7.12 1.64
N PRO A 34 -9.08 -7.36 2.65
CA PRO A 34 -7.97 -6.45 2.93
C PRO A 34 -6.86 -6.56 1.88
N PHE A 35 -6.21 -5.43 1.60
CA PHE A 35 -5.17 -5.31 0.58
C PHE A 35 -3.82 -5.01 1.23
N ILE A 36 -3.04 -6.04 1.56
CA ILE A 36 -1.74 -5.90 2.22
C ILE A 36 -0.61 -5.58 1.23
N TYR A 37 -0.77 -5.95 -0.04
CA TYR A 37 0.29 -5.80 -1.04
C TYR A 37 0.75 -4.35 -1.24
N ILE A 38 -0.13 -3.36 -1.01
CA ILE A 38 0.19 -1.92 -1.09
C ILE A 38 1.28 -1.50 -0.10
N LEU A 39 1.49 -2.28 0.97
CA LEU A 39 2.56 -2.06 1.92
C LEU A 39 3.93 -2.01 1.25
N PHE A 40 4.13 -2.78 0.18
CA PHE A 40 5.37 -2.78 -0.59
C PHE A 40 5.74 -1.37 -1.06
N ILE A 41 4.77 -0.62 -1.59
CA ILE A 41 4.95 0.76 -2.08
C ILE A 41 5.11 1.75 -0.93
N ILE A 42 4.38 1.55 0.17
CA ILE A 42 4.44 2.39 1.37
C ILE A 42 5.86 2.38 1.96
N ILE A 43 6.51 1.22 2.05
CA ILE A 43 7.83 1.06 2.70
C ILE A 43 9.03 1.27 1.76
N LEU A 44 8.82 1.60 0.48
CA LEU A 44 9.92 1.90 -0.43
C LEU A 44 10.78 3.05 0.13
N PRO A 45 12.11 3.05 -0.08
CA PRO A 45 12.96 4.12 0.44
C PRO A 45 12.51 5.53 -0.01
N PHE A 46 12.70 6.55 0.84
CA PHE A 46 12.26 7.92 0.54
C PHE A 46 12.89 8.48 -0.74
N GLN A 47 14.17 8.21 -0.96
CA GLN A 47 14.95 8.69 -2.11
C GLN A 47 14.82 7.82 -3.37
N THR A 48 13.88 6.87 -3.41
CA THR A 48 13.66 6.04 -4.60
C THR A 48 13.23 6.92 -5.78
N ASN A 49 13.84 6.72 -6.95
CA ASN A 49 13.48 7.45 -8.17
C ASN A 49 11.96 7.37 -8.43
N LYS A 50 11.32 8.52 -8.71
CA LYS A 50 9.87 8.63 -8.93
C LYS A 50 9.36 7.69 -10.02
N LEU A 51 10.07 7.61 -11.16
CA LEU A 51 9.71 6.72 -12.26
C LEU A 51 9.79 5.26 -11.82
N LEU A 52 10.84 4.89 -11.07
CA LEU A 52 10.98 3.54 -10.53
C LEU A 52 9.83 3.18 -9.57
N VAL A 53 9.42 4.10 -8.69
CA VAL A 53 8.28 3.89 -7.79
C VAL A 53 6.98 3.65 -8.58
N LEU A 54 6.75 4.40 -9.66
CA LEU A 54 5.57 4.22 -10.52
C LEU A 54 5.62 2.88 -11.28
N LEU A 55 6.79 2.50 -11.82
CA LEU A 55 6.96 1.21 -12.50
C LEU A 55 6.77 0.03 -11.54
N LEU A 56 7.29 0.13 -10.31
CA LEU A 56 7.07 -0.87 -9.27
C LEU A 56 5.59 -0.93 -8.86
N ALA A 57 4.92 0.21 -8.73
CA ALA A 57 3.48 0.27 -8.46
C ALA A 57 2.65 -0.39 -9.56
N PHE A 58 2.98 -0.10 -10.82
CA PHE A 58 2.35 -0.71 -11.99
C PHE A 58 2.56 -2.22 -11.99
N ALA A 59 3.79 -2.70 -11.85
CA ALA A 59 4.09 -4.13 -11.81
C ALA A 59 3.40 -4.84 -10.64
N THR A 60 3.33 -4.19 -9.47
CA THR A 60 2.66 -4.73 -8.29
C THR A 60 1.16 -4.89 -8.55
N GLY A 61 0.48 -3.82 -8.96
CA GLY A 61 -0.95 -3.88 -9.23
C GLY A 61 -1.30 -4.82 -10.38
N LEU A 62 -0.48 -4.85 -11.44
CA LEU A 62 -0.68 -5.76 -12.58
C LEU A 62 -0.57 -7.22 -12.14
N THR A 63 0.35 -7.53 -11.23
CA THR A 63 0.45 -8.88 -10.67
C THR A 63 -0.83 -9.24 -9.93
N ILE A 64 -1.35 -8.36 -9.08
CA ILE A 64 -2.61 -8.63 -8.36
C ILE A 64 -3.79 -8.77 -9.34
N ASP A 65 -3.87 -7.91 -10.36
CA ASP A 65 -4.94 -7.95 -11.37
C ASP A 65 -4.93 -9.26 -12.17
N ILE A 66 -3.75 -9.78 -12.55
CA ILE A 66 -3.62 -11.04 -13.31
C ILE A 66 -4.12 -12.23 -12.49
N PHE A 67 -3.81 -12.28 -11.20
CA PHE A 67 -4.20 -13.39 -10.33
C PHE A 67 -5.60 -13.21 -9.70
N GLY A 68 -6.16 -12.01 -9.75
CA GLY A 68 -7.48 -11.67 -9.20
C GLY A 68 -8.57 -11.52 -10.26
N ASP A 69 -8.26 -11.73 -11.54
CA ASP A 69 -9.17 -11.51 -12.68
C ASP A 69 -9.80 -10.11 -12.72
N THR A 70 -9.06 -9.09 -12.27
CA THR A 70 -9.49 -7.68 -12.17
C THR A 70 -8.63 -6.76 -13.04
N PRO A 71 -8.56 -6.96 -14.37
CA PRO A 71 -7.57 -6.34 -15.23
C PRO A 71 -7.55 -4.81 -15.12
N GLY A 72 -6.45 -4.25 -14.62
CA GLY A 72 -6.18 -2.82 -14.55
C GLY A 72 -6.72 -2.10 -13.31
N LEU A 73 -7.52 -2.76 -12.46
CA LEU A 73 -8.18 -2.13 -11.32
C LEU A 73 -7.18 -1.81 -10.20
N HIS A 74 -6.46 -2.82 -9.70
CA HIS A 74 -5.40 -2.62 -8.72
C HIS A 74 -4.25 -1.84 -9.33
N THR A 75 -3.87 -2.12 -10.58
CA THR A 75 -2.84 -1.34 -11.30
C THR A 75 -3.09 0.16 -11.21
N SER A 76 -4.29 0.61 -11.58
CA SER A 76 -4.64 2.03 -11.60
C SER A 76 -4.61 2.64 -10.19
N ALA A 77 -5.21 1.96 -9.21
CA ALA A 77 -5.26 2.42 -7.82
C ALA A 77 -3.87 2.45 -7.15
N THR A 78 -2.99 1.48 -7.42
CA THR A 78 -1.64 1.42 -6.86
C THR A 78 -0.74 2.49 -7.48
N VAL A 79 -0.82 2.70 -8.80
CA VAL A 79 -0.08 3.76 -9.50
C VAL A 79 -0.52 5.14 -9.01
N PHE A 80 -1.82 5.38 -8.83
CA PHE A 80 -2.30 6.64 -8.29
C PHE A 80 -1.79 6.92 -6.87
N MET A 81 -1.87 5.93 -5.97
CA MET A 81 -1.30 6.03 -4.62
C MET A 81 0.22 6.34 -4.67
N ALA A 82 0.95 5.68 -5.56
CA ALA A 82 2.38 5.89 -5.76
C ALA A 82 2.71 7.29 -6.30
N PHE A 83 1.86 7.83 -7.17
CA PHE A 83 1.97 9.19 -7.70
C PHE A 83 1.77 10.27 -6.62
N VAL A 84 0.81 10.07 -5.71
CA VAL A 84 0.54 11.03 -4.61
C VAL A 84 1.61 10.98 -3.51
N ARG A 85 2.27 9.82 -3.34
CA ARG A 85 3.24 9.57 -2.27
C ARG A 85 4.30 10.68 -2.06
N PRO A 86 5.00 11.23 -3.09
CA PRO A 86 5.99 12.28 -2.88
C PRO A 86 5.41 13.57 -2.31
N ALA A 87 4.22 13.98 -2.78
CA ALA A 87 3.53 15.16 -2.27
C ALA A 87 3.13 14.98 -0.81
N LEU A 88 2.63 13.78 -0.45
CA LEU A 88 2.30 13.44 0.93
C LEU A 88 3.53 13.46 1.84
N LEU A 89 4.64 12.87 1.40
CA LEU A 89 5.90 12.86 2.14
C LEU A 89 6.43 14.27 2.38
N SER A 90 6.40 15.12 1.34
CA SER A 90 6.80 16.52 1.46
C SER A 90 5.88 17.30 2.42
N GLY A 91 4.56 17.07 2.35
CA GLY A 91 3.59 17.76 3.19
C GLY A 91 3.66 17.36 4.66
N LEU A 92 3.84 16.06 4.95
CA LEU A 92 3.90 15.55 6.33
C LEU A 92 5.28 15.70 6.97
N PHE A 93 6.35 15.61 6.18
CA PHE A 93 7.71 15.40 6.68
C PHE A 93 8.78 16.26 6.00
N GLY A 94 8.41 17.31 5.24
CA GLY A 94 9.37 18.12 4.46
C GLY A 94 10.51 18.79 5.24
N LYS A 95 10.49 18.77 6.58
CA LYS A 95 11.58 19.23 7.45
C LYS A 95 12.55 18.13 7.89
N LEU A 96 12.22 16.86 7.63
CA LEU A 96 13.06 15.72 7.98
C LEU A 96 14.05 15.44 6.86
N ASP A 97 15.32 15.28 7.22
CA ASP A 97 16.32 14.79 6.30
C ASP A 97 16.25 13.26 6.24
N PHE A 98 16.18 12.73 5.03
CA PHE A 98 16.09 11.31 4.75
C PHE A 98 17.39 10.85 4.11
N GLY A 99 18.10 9.95 4.78
CA GLY A 99 19.33 9.37 4.25
C GLY A 99 19.11 8.48 3.01
N GLN A 100 20.20 8.13 2.33
CA GLN A 100 20.14 7.17 1.24
C GLN A 100 19.63 5.82 1.74
N ASN A 101 18.67 5.23 1.01
CA ASN A 101 18.03 3.95 1.33
C ASN A 101 17.25 3.92 2.67
N GLU A 102 16.98 5.07 3.30
CA GLU A 102 16.10 5.10 4.47
C GLU A 102 14.65 4.77 4.09
N GLU A 103 14.05 3.85 4.81
CA GLU A 103 12.67 3.38 4.62
C GLU A 103 11.71 4.17 5.52
N PRO A 104 10.49 4.48 5.04
CA PRO A 104 9.40 4.92 5.91
C PRO A 104 9.10 3.85 6.95
N GLY A 105 9.17 4.22 8.22
CA GLY A 105 8.92 3.29 9.32
C GLY A 105 8.82 4.00 10.65
N ILE A 106 8.34 3.27 11.66
CA ILE A 106 8.11 3.78 13.02
C ILE A 106 9.40 4.35 13.62
N LYS A 107 10.57 3.76 13.30
CA LYS A 107 11.87 4.26 13.77
C LYS A 107 12.22 5.67 13.27
N LYS A 108 11.88 6.00 12.02
CA LYS A 108 12.23 7.28 11.40
C LYS A 108 11.14 8.34 11.56
N LEU A 109 9.88 7.95 11.39
CA LEU A 109 8.73 8.87 11.37
C LEU A 109 7.99 8.95 12.73
N GLY A 110 8.38 8.11 13.70
CA GLY A 110 7.60 7.89 14.91
C GLY A 110 6.30 7.12 14.63
N PHE A 111 5.69 6.57 15.67
CA PHE A 111 4.44 5.81 15.53
C PHE A 111 3.32 6.67 14.93
N GLY A 112 3.10 7.87 15.47
CA GLY A 112 2.04 8.77 15.00
C GLY A 112 2.25 9.31 13.59
N GLY A 113 3.51 9.64 13.23
CA GLY A 113 3.84 10.09 11.88
C GLY A 113 3.65 8.97 10.86
N PHE A 114 4.19 7.79 11.14
CA PHE A 114 4.01 6.62 10.28
C PHE A 114 2.53 6.22 10.15
N LEU A 115 1.75 6.30 11.24
CA LEU A 115 0.31 6.02 11.22
C LEU A 115 -0.45 6.94 10.27
N ARG A 116 -0.22 8.25 10.36
CA ARG A 116 -0.84 9.23 9.45
C ARG A 116 -0.46 8.96 7.99
N TYR A 117 0.81 8.65 7.75
CA TYR A 117 1.31 8.31 6.42
C TYR A 117 0.62 7.09 5.83
N VAL A 118 0.51 6.00 6.59
CA VAL A 118 -0.18 4.77 6.17
C VAL A 118 -1.67 5.05 5.94
N ILE A 119 -2.36 5.68 6.89
CA ILE A 119 -3.80 5.98 6.78
C ILE A 119 -4.11 6.70 5.47
N VAL A 120 -3.37 7.78 5.17
CA VAL A 120 -3.66 8.58 3.97
C VAL A 120 -3.43 7.79 2.69
N LEU A 121 -2.31 7.06 2.57
CA LEU A 121 -2.04 6.26 1.37
C LEU A 121 -3.03 5.10 1.20
N VAL A 122 -3.38 4.42 2.29
CA VAL A 122 -4.35 3.34 2.26
C VAL A 122 -5.72 3.86 1.82
N ILE A 123 -6.19 4.98 2.38
CA ILE A 123 -7.47 5.57 1.99
C ILE A 123 -7.45 5.99 0.52
N ILE A 124 -6.38 6.65 0.06
CA ILE A 124 -6.24 7.04 -1.36
C ILE A 124 -6.35 5.81 -2.25
N HIS A 125 -5.64 4.74 -1.92
CA HIS A 125 -5.66 3.52 -2.70
C HIS A 125 -7.07 2.88 -2.75
N HIS A 126 -7.67 2.62 -1.58
CA HIS A 126 -8.97 1.94 -1.50
C HIS A 126 -10.08 2.79 -2.11
N PHE A 127 -10.07 4.11 -1.90
CA PHE A 127 -11.04 5.01 -2.50
C PHE A 127 -10.95 4.96 -4.03
N SER A 128 -9.74 5.06 -4.59
CA SER A 128 -9.54 4.94 -6.03
C SER A 128 -9.95 3.57 -6.57
N LEU A 129 -9.64 2.50 -5.83
CA LEU A 129 -10.04 1.13 -6.19
C LEU A 129 -11.56 1.00 -6.31
N PHE A 130 -12.29 1.32 -5.24
CA PHE A 130 -13.75 1.13 -5.20
C PHE A 130 -14.51 2.13 -6.09
N LEU A 131 -13.94 3.32 -6.31
CA LEU A 131 -14.45 4.27 -7.29
C LEU A 131 -14.38 3.70 -8.72
N LEU A 132 -13.24 3.10 -9.08
CA LEU A 132 -13.03 2.47 -10.39
C LEU A 132 -13.78 1.14 -10.56
N GLU A 133 -14.03 0.42 -9.47
CA GLU A 133 -14.80 -0.82 -9.49
C GLU A 133 -16.29 -0.54 -9.71
N THR A 134 -16.83 0.46 -9.01
CA THR A 134 -18.28 0.72 -9.00
C THR A 134 -18.70 1.62 -10.16
N LEU A 135 -17.92 2.65 -10.50
CA LEU A 135 -18.20 3.66 -11.55
C LEU A 135 -19.63 4.25 -11.53
N ASP A 136 -20.32 4.18 -10.39
CA ASP A 136 -21.67 4.71 -10.19
C ASP A 136 -21.69 5.67 -9.00
N PHE A 137 -21.89 6.95 -9.31
CA PHE A 137 -21.93 8.01 -8.31
C PHE A 137 -23.17 7.96 -7.42
N ASN A 138 -24.23 7.26 -7.81
CA ASN A 138 -25.38 7.05 -6.92
C ASN A 138 -25.01 6.20 -5.70
N ARG A 139 -23.95 5.40 -5.83
CA ARG A 139 -23.42 4.51 -4.77
C ARG A 139 -22.26 5.14 -4.01
N PHE A 140 -22.11 6.46 -4.08
CA PHE A 140 -20.98 7.17 -3.46
C PHE A 140 -20.83 6.89 -1.96
N PHE A 141 -21.94 6.84 -1.21
CA PHE A 141 -21.90 6.51 0.22
C PHE A 141 -21.49 5.05 0.49
N ASP A 142 -21.86 4.12 -0.39
CA ASP A 142 -21.40 2.73 -0.30
C ASP A 142 -19.90 2.64 -0.56
N ILE A 143 -19.39 3.35 -1.57
CA ILE A 143 -17.95 3.44 -1.87
C ILE A 143 -17.20 3.97 -0.65
N LEU A 144 -17.67 5.03 0.00
CA LEU A 144 -17.05 5.57 1.21
C LEU A 144 -17.06 4.58 2.37
N LYS A 145 -18.20 3.91 2.61
CA LYS A 145 -18.34 2.90 3.67
C LYS A 145 -17.37 1.73 3.44
N THR A 146 -17.34 1.17 2.24
CA THR A 146 -16.47 0.05 1.88
C THR A 146 -15.01 0.45 1.91
N THR A 147 -14.67 1.67 1.45
CA THR A 147 -13.33 2.25 1.58
C THR A 147 -12.89 2.29 3.03
N PHE A 148 -13.73 2.84 3.92
CA PHE A 148 -13.40 2.99 5.34
C PHE A 148 -13.18 1.63 6.03
N LEU A 149 -14.12 0.70 5.85
CA LEU A 149 -14.06 -0.63 6.48
C LEU A 149 -12.87 -1.45 5.98
N THR A 150 -12.64 -1.46 4.66
CA THR A 150 -11.51 -2.20 4.07
C THR A 150 -10.18 -1.56 4.44
N SER A 151 -10.11 -0.23 4.48
CA SER A 151 -8.91 0.48 4.94
C SER A 151 -8.57 0.12 6.38
N LEU A 152 -9.56 0.04 7.28
CA LEU A 152 -9.34 -0.34 8.67
C LEU A 152 -8.70 -1.73 8.77
N LEU A 153 -9.24 -2.72 8.05
CA LEU A 153 -8.68 -4.08 8.01
C LEU A 153 -7.25 -4.10 7.44
N SER A 154 -7.03 -3.41 6.32
CA SER A 154 -5.71 -3.32 5.68
C SER A 154 -4.68 -2.66 6.59
N ILE A 155 -5.03 -1.57 7.28
CA ILE A 155 -4.15 -0.89 8.25
C ILE A 155 -3.83 -1.83 9.41
N SER A 156 -4.81 -2.53 9.97
CA SER A 156 -4.58 -3.50 11.03
C SER A 156 -3.57 -4.58 10.60
N LEU A 157 -3.72 -5.16 9.41
CA LEU A 157 -2.77 -6.16 8.88
C LEU A 157 -1.38 -5.56 8.62
N ILE A 158 -1.29 -4.34 8.11
CA ILE A 158 -0.02 -3.63 7.92
C ILE A 158 0.72 -3.49 9.25
N TYR A 159 0.02 -3.11 10.32
CA TYR A 159 0.63 -2.97 11.64
C TYR A 159 1.03 -4.31 12.25
N ILE A 160 0.24 -5.38 12.04
CA ILE A 160 0.61 -6.73 12.44
C ILE A 160 1.91 -7.15 11.72
N TYR A 161 1.99 -6.95 10.40
CA TYR A 161 3.21 -7.23 9.64
C TYR A 161 4.42 -6.46 10.21
N ILE A 162 4.28 -5.16 10.45
CA ILE A 162 5.38 -4.35 10.97
C ILE A 162 5.81 -4.84 12.36
N PHE A 163 4.86 -5.16 13.24
CA PHE A 163 5.15 -5.68 14.56
C PHE A 163 5.92 -7.01 14.52
N LEU A 164 5.51 -7.94 13.64
CA LEU A 164 6.15 -9.24 13.51
C LEU A 164 7.55 -9.17 12.89
N PHE A 165 7.74 -8.34 11.87
CA PHE A 165 8.97 -8.36 11.05
C PHE A 165 9.94 -7.21 11.32
N THR A 166 9.54 -6.18 12.08
CA THR A 166 10.39 -4.99 12.34
C THR A 166 10.90 -4.91 13.78
N ARG A 167 10.29 -5.63 14.75
CA ARG A 167 10.64 -5.55 16.18
C ARG A 167 11.99 -6.19 16.57
N ASN A 168 12.65 -6.91 15.66
CA ASN A 168 13.92 -7.62 15.94
C ASN A 168 15.19 -6.91 15.43
N LYS A 169 15.22 -5.58 15.43
CA LYS A 169 16.45 -4.78 15.27
C LYS A 169 16.39 -3.53 16.12
#